data_AF-A0A4Q6GTK7-F1
#
_entry.id   AF-A0A4Q6GTK7-F1
#
_cell.length_a   1.000
_cell.length_b   1.000
_cell.length_c   1.000
_cell.angle_alpha   90.00
_cell.angle_beta   90.00
_cell.angle_gamma   90.00
#
_symmetry.space_group_name_H-M   'P 1'
#
loop_
_entity.id
_entity.type
_entity.pdbx_description
1 polymer ?
#
loop_
_entity_poly.entity_id
_entity_poly.type
_entity_poly.pdbx_seq_one_letter_code
_entity_poly.pdbx_strand_id
1 'polypeptide(L)'
;MKVPNYLDDEQVERLATLLDQRAVPFRGFNLEALDGFLSALVVAPEDVPMAEWEPVVWGLPPRWDDEEECRQVQMLLQGHHNMATQRARFGEDELPDHLVPLLWLPEDPEAGPEPATGGESADIGRDWAFGFFRAVELREAAWERWLDENEWMDEIFGLLDRLASGEVLGEDPTAAATPITHRERLEIIASLPGMLADLHRHRIEALTPRQPIRRATLPDRNAACPCGSGRKFKKCCGATT
;
A
#
# COMPACT_ATOMS: atom_id res chain seq x y z
N MET A 1 -13.88 3.57 -21.24
CA MET A 1 -12.41 3.42 -21.15
C MET A 1 -12.11 2.39 -20.06
N LYS A 2 -11.12 1.50 -20.24
CA LYS A 2 -10.80 0.44 -19.27
C LYS A 2 -9.85 1.00 -18.20
N VAL A 3 -10.06 0.65 -16.93
CA VAL A 3 -9.12 0.97 -15.85
C VAL A 3 -7.72 0.46 -16.22
N PRO A 4 -6.69 1.31 -16.17
CA PRO A 4 -5.35 0.90 -16.55
C PRO A 4 -4.74 -0.02 -15.49
N ASN A 5 -3.88 -0.96 -15.92
CA ASN A 5 -3.16 -1.83 -14.99
C ASN A 5 -2.07 -1.07 -14.24
N TYR A 6 -1.49 -0.04 -14.86
CA TYR A 6 -0.54 0.91 -14.29
C TYR A 6 -0.68 2.24 -15.04
N LEU A 7 -0.21 3.34 -14.44
CA LEU A 7 -0.17 4.64 -15.11
C LEU A 7 1.11 4.78 -15.92
N ASP A 8 1.00 5.31 -17.14
CA ASP A 8 2.16 5.81 -17.90
C ASP A 8 2.56 7.22 -17.44
N ASP A 9 3.69 7.73 -17.92
CA ASP A 9 4.24 9.03 -17.50
C ASP A 9 3.24 10.18 -17.71
N GLU A 10 2.51 10.19 -18.84
CA GLU A 10 1.49 11.21 -19.12
C GLU A 10 0.32 11.13 -18.13
N GLN A 11 -0.11 9.93 -17.77
CA GLN A 11 -1.15 9.72 -16.77
C GLN A 11 -0.70 10.08 -15.36
N VAL A 12 0.57 9.83 -15.02
CA VAL A 12 1.17 10.24 -13.74
C VAL A 12 1.23 11.76 -13.65
N GLU A 13 1.74 12.45 -14.67
CA GLU A 13 1.79 13.93 -14.73
C GLU A 13 0.39 14.55 -14.65
N ARG A 14 -0.58 13.93 -15.34
CA ARG A 14 -1.97 14.36 -15.29
C ARG A 14 -2.55 14.22 -13.88
N LEU A 15 -2.30 13.09 -13.21
CA LEU A 15 -2.76 12.88 -11.84
C LEU A 15 -2.10 13.87 -10.87
N ALA A 16 -0.79 14.10 -10.99
CA ALA A 16 -0.07 15.10 -10.18
C ALA A 16 -0.68 16.49 -10.33
N THR A 17 -0.88 16.94 -11.58
CA THR A 17 -1.48 18.25 -11.88
C THR A 17 -2.88 18.40 -11.26
N LEU A 18 -3.68 17.34 -11.30
CA LEU A 18 -5.02 17.33 -10.71
C LEU A 18 -4.97 17.44 -9.18
N LEU A 19 -4.08 16.68 -8.53
CA LEU A 19 -3.89 16.72 -7.08
C LEU A 19 -3.42 18.12 -6.62
N ASP A 20 -2.46 18.71 -7.32
CA ASP A 20 -1.95 20.06 -6.99
C ASP A 20 -3.02 21.14 -7.12
N GLN A 21 -3.95 21.00 -8.06
CA GLN A 21 -5.02 21.97 -8.28
C GLN A 21 -6.23 21.76 -7.37
N ARG A 22 -6.57 20.50 -7.07
CA ARG A 22 -7.88 20.12 -6.50
C ARG A 22 -7.81 19.37 -5.18
N ALA A 23 -6.65 18.90 -4.74
CA ALA A 23 -6.45 18.23 -3.45
C ALA A 23 -5.61 19.11 -2.51
N VAL A 24 -4.38 19.44 -2.88
CA VAL A 24 -3.40 20.16 -2.03
C VAL A 24 -3.97 21.46 -1.43
N PRO A 25 -4.64 22.37 -2.19
CA PRO A 25 -5.20 23.60 -1.65
C PRO A 25 -6.29 23.37 -0.59
N PHE A 26 -6.83 22.16 -0.55
CA PHE A 26 -7.94 21.74 0.30
C PHE A 26 -7.52 20.70 1.34
N ARG A 27 -6.22 20.63 1.65
CA ARG A 27 -5.61 19.69 2.61
C ARG A 27 -5.72 18.22 2.20
N GLY A 28 -5.88 17.96 0.91
CA GLY A 28 -5.68 16.65 0.31
C GLY A 28 -4.21 16.38 -0.02
N PHE A 29 -3.96 15.26 -0.68
CA PHE A 29 -2.61 14.77 -0.99
C PHE A 29 -2.04 15.39 -2.26
N ASN A 30 -0.71 15.53 -2.29
CA ASN A 30 0.05 15.57 -3.54
C ASN A 30 0.29 14.13 -4.04
N LEU A 31 0.97 13.98 -5.18
CA LEU A 31 1.24 12.66 -5.76
C LEU A 31 2.07 11.77 -4.84
N GLU A 32 3.08 12.32 -4.17
CA GLU A 32 3.97 11.56 -3.28
C GLU A 32 3.21 10.99 -2.08
N ALA A 33 2.38 11.80 -1.40
CA ALA A 33 1.53 11.34 -0.31
C ALA A 33 0.48 10.34 -0.78
N LEU A 34 -0.09 10.52 -1.98
CA LEU A 34 -1.00 9.54 -2.55
C LEU A 34 -0.31 8.17 -2.74
N ASP A 35 0.91 8.15 -3.26
CA ASP A 35 1.64 6.89 -3.51
C ASP A 35 1.92 6.11 -2.21
N GLY A 36 2.32 6.81 -1.15
CA GLY A 36 2.50 6.21 0.17
C GLY A 36 1.19 5.73 0.80
N PHE A 37 0.13 6.52 0.67
CA PHE A 37 -1.21 6.16 1.13
C PHE A 37 -1.71 4.88 0.45
N LEU A 38 -1.68 4.81 -0.88
CA LEU A 38 -2.12 3.61 -1.62
C LEU A 38 -1.22 2.40 -1.33
N SER A 39 0.08 2.61 -1.10
CA SER A 39 0.99 1.53 -0.70
C SER A 39 0.58 0.91 0.64
N ALA A 40 0.25 1.72 1.64
CA ALA A 40 -0.25 1.25 2.92
C ALA A 40 -1.60 0.52 2.81
N LEU A 41 -2.54 1.01 1.99
CA LEU A 41 -3.82 0.33 1.77
C LEU A 41 -3.65 -1.09 1.23
N VAL A 42 -2.68 -1.30 0.32
CA VAL A 42 -2.41 -2.60 -0.30
C VAL A 42 -1.89 -3.62 0.72
N VAL A 43 -1.09 -3.17 1.69
CA VAL A 43 -0.46 -4.03 2.70
C VAL A 43 -1.18 -4.04 4.05
N ALA A 44 -2.28 -3.28 4.17
CA ALA A 44 -3.06 -3.15 5.40
C ALA A 44 -3.56 -4.50 5.95
N PRO A 45 -3.77 -4.65 7.26
CA PRO A 45 -4.36 -5.86 7.85
C PRO A 45 -5.77 -6.18 7.37
N GLU A 46 -6.54 -5.14 7.05
CA GLU A 46 -7.95 -5.23 6.68
C GLU A 46 -8.22 -4.40 5.43
N ASP A 47 -9.20 -4.82 4.63
CA ASP A 47 -9.56 -4.10 3.40
C ASP A 47 -10.19 -2.74 3.72
N VAL A 48 -9.78 -1.73 2.95
CA VAL A 48 -10.40 -0.41 2.94
C VAL A 48 -11.07 -0.19 1.58
N PRO A 49 -12.41 -0.11 1.52
CA PRO A 49 -13.11 0.15 0.27
C PRO A 49 -12.78 1.53 -0.31
N MET A 50 -12.80 1.67 -1.65
CA MET A 50 -12.54 2.95 -2.33
C MET A 50 -13.46 4.08 -1.87
N ALA A 51 -14.73 3.79 -1.61
CA ALA A 51 -15.67 4.79 -1.11
C ALA A 51 -15.27 5.37 0.27
N GLU A 52 -14.39 4.69 1.01
CA GLU A 52 -13.88 5.12 2.31
C GLU A 52 -12.56 5.88 2.16
N TRP A 53 -11.61 5.36 1.36
CA TRP A 53 -10.28 5.97 1.27
C TRP A 53 -10.19 7.13 0.27
N GLU A 54 -11.01 7.14 -0.78
CA GLU A 54 -10.94 8.18 -1.82
C GLU A 54 -11.24 9.59 -1.30
N PRO A 55 -12.22 9.81 -0.41
CA PRO A 55 -12.44 11.14 0.18
C PRO A 55 -11.23 11.70 0.94
N VAL A 56 -10.39 10.84 1.53
CA VAL A 56 -9.19 11.26 2.26
C VAL A 56 -8.17 11.90 1.32
N VAL A 57 -8.07 11.40 0.08
CA VAL A 57 -7.14 11.91 -0.94
C VAL A 57 -7.38 13.38 -1.23
N TRP A 58 -8.64 13.82 -1.25
CA TRP A 58 -9.00 15.17 -1.65
C TRP A 58 -9.09 16.17 -0.51
N GLY A 59 -9.25 15.69 0.74
CA GLY A 59 -9.59 16.55 1.87
C GLY A 59 -11.02 17.06 1.74
N LEU A 60 -11.21 18.24 1.15
CA LEU A 60 -12.56 18.68 0.77
C LEU A 60 -12.98 18.04 -0.56
N PRO A 61 -14.22 17.55 -0.70
CA PRO A 61 -14.69 16.97 -1.96
C PRO A 61 -14.53 17.95 -3.13
N PRO A 62 -13.82 17.55 -4.20
CA PRO A 62 -13.60 18.40 -5.35
C PRO A 62 -14.91 18.54 -6.15
N ARG A 63 -15.02 19.67 -6.85
CA ARG A 63 -16.08 19.85 -7.86
C ARG A 63 -15.50 19.47 -9.21
N TRP A 64 -16.18 18.55 -9.88
CA TRP A 64 -15.86 18.13 -11.24
C TRP A 64 -16.62 18.99 -12.24
N ASP A 65 -16.01 19.22 -13.40
CA ASP A 65 -16.63 19.99 -14.48
C ASP A 65 -17.82 19.21 -15.07
N ASP A 66 -17.67 17.89 -15.20
CA ASP A 66 -18.71 16.97 -15.62
C ASP A 66 -18.48 15.53 -15.09
N GLU A 67 -19.40 14.62 -15.41
CA GLU A 67 -19.32 13.20 -15.05
C GLU A 67 -18.15 12.48 -15.74
N GLU A 68 -17.69 12.98 -16.89
CA GLU A 68 -16.59 12.39 -17.65
C GLU A 68 -15.26 12.63 -16.94
N GLU A 69 -15.01 13.86 -16.49
CA GLU A 69 -13.85 14.22 -15.72
C GLU A 69 -13.78 13.41 -14.42
N CYS A 70 -14.89 13.37 -13.66
CA CYS A 70 -15.00 12.56 -12.44
C CYS A 70 -14.60 11.09 -12.70
N ARG A 71 -15.14 10.50 -13.78
CA ARG A 71 -14.82 9.12 -14.17
C ARG A 71 -13.35 8.94 -14.56
N GLN A 72 -12.76 9.90 -15.25
CA GLN A 72 -11.35 9.85 -15.64
C GLN A 72 -10.42 9.92 -14.42
N VAL A 73 -10.73 10.79 -13.46
CA VAL A 73 -9.99 10.90 -12.20
C VAL A 73 -10.06 9.59 -11.40
N GLN A 74 -11.25 9.00 -11.27
CA GLN A 74 -11.42 7.70 -10.60
C GLN A 74 -10.59 6.60 -11.27
N MET A 75 -10.47 6.62 -12.60
CA MET A 75 -9.64 5.68 -13.33
C MET A 75 -8.14 5.88 -13.08
N LEU A 76 -7.67 7.13 -12.93
CA LEU A 76 -6.28 7.43 -12.58
C LEU A 76 -5.96 6.94 -11.16
N LEU A 77 -6.82 7.25 -10.18
CA LEU A 77 -6.67 6.76 -8.80
C LEU A 77 -6.62 5.23 -8.74
N GLN A 78 -7.55 4.55 -9.43
CA GLN A 78 -7.57 3.10 -9.47
C GLN A 78 -6.35 2.52 -10.20
N GLY A 79 -5.89 3.17 -11.27
CA GLY A 79 -4.67 2.80 -11.98
C GLY A 79 -3.43 2.89 -11.09
N HIS A 80 -3.32 3.94 -10.29
CA HIS A 80 -2.23 4.10 -9.34
C HIS A 80 -2.31 3.09 -8.18
N HIS A 81 -3.51 2.79 -7.68
CA HIS A 81 -3.72 1.70 -6.73
C HIS A 81 -3.30 0.34 -7.30
N ASN A 82 -3.54 0.10 -8.59
CA ASN A 82 -3.08 -1.12 -9.28
C ASN A 82 -1.55 -1.18 -9.39
N MET A 83 -0.85 -0.03 -9.53
CA MET A 83 0.61 0.04 -9.46
C MET A 83 1.10 -0.37 -8.07
N ALA A 84 0.57 0.24 -7.01
CA ALA A 84 0.91 -0.10 -5.63
C ALA A 84 0.65 -1.59 -5.32
N THR A 85 -0.46 -2.13 -5.83
CA THR A 85 -0.80 -3.56 -5.72
C THR A 85 0.23 -4.47 -6.39
N GLN A 86 0.78 -4.05 -7.52
CA GLN A 86 1.82 -4.81 -8.22
C GLN A 86 3.17 -4.67 -7.52
N ARG A 87 3.56 -3.44 -7.15
CA ARG A 87 4.80 -3.11 -6.42
C ARG A 87 4.99 -4.01 -5.21
N ALA A 88 3.95 -4.15 -4.38
CA ALA A 88 3.99 -4.96 -3.16
C ALA A 88 4.28 -6.46 -3.37
N ARG A 89 4.29 -6.95 -4.61
CA ARG A 89 4.59 -8.35 -4.95
C ARG A 89 6.04 -8.60 -5.32
N PHE A 90 6.84 -7.54 -5.48
CA PHE A 90 8.25 -7.62 -5.84
C PHE A 90 9.11 -7.27 -4.62
N GLY A 91 10.17 -8.04 -4.39
CA GLY A 91 11.25 -7.61 -3.50
C GLY A 91 12.09 -6.51 -4.16
N GLU A 92 13.00 -5.91 -3.39
CA GLU A 92 13.85 -4.80 -3.83
C GLU A 92 14.62 -5.09 -5.13
N ASP A 93 15.28 -6.25 -5.23
CA ASP A 93 16.13 -6.62 -6.36
C ASP A 93 15.38 -6.91 -7.67
N GLU A 94 14.07 -7.10 -7.63
CA GLU A 94 13.25 -7.54 -8.77
C GLU A 94 12.22 -6.50 -9.21
N LEU A 95 12.22 -5.30 -8.59
CA LEU A 95 11.21 -4.28 -8.83
C LEU A 95 11.38 -3.64 -10.22
N PRO A 96 10.35 -3.67 -11.09
CA PRO A 96 10.37 -2.95 -12.36
C PRO A 96 10.41 -1.43 -12.15
N ASP A 97 11.17 -0.70 -12.98
CA ASP A 97 11.34 0.76 -12.89
C ASP A 97 10.01 1.53 -12.82
N HIS A 98 9.00 1.15 -13.61
CA HIS A 98 7.69 1.79 -13.61
C HIS A 98 6.84 1.51 -12.36
N LEU A 99 7.32 0.66 -11.44
CA LEU A 99 6.66 0.34 -10.18
C LEU A 99 7.43 0.87 -8.97
N VAL A 100 8.51 1.64 -9.14
CA VAL A 100 9.18 2.30 -8.01
C VAL A 100 8.22 3.25 -7.28
N PRO A 101 8.38 3.48 -5.96
CA PRO A 101 7.68 4.55 -5.25
C PRO A 101 7.80 5.89 -5.97
N LEU A 102 6.68 6.60 -6.11
CA LEU A 102 6.68 7.93 -6.74
C LEU A 102 7.06 8.96 -5.68
N LEU A 103 8.30 9.42 -5.74
CA LEU A 103 8.93 10.33 -4.79
C LEU A 103 9.51 11.54 -5.55
N TRP A 104 9.46 12.72 -4.95
CA TRP A 104 10.20 13.86 -5.48
C TRP A 104 11.69 13.74 -5.12
N LEU A 105 12.47 13.18 -6.05
CA LEU A 105 13.93 13.10 -5.94
C LEU A 105 14.59 14.24 -6.71
N PRO A 106 15.62 14.90 -6.15
CA PRO A 106 16.41 15.88 -6.89
C PRO A 106 17.19 15.21 -8.04
N GLU A 107 17.60 15.99 -9.04
CA GLU A 107 18.31 15.49 -10.24
C GLU A 107 19.59 14.72 -9.90
N ASP A 108 20.33 15.17 -8.88
CA ASP A 108 21.43 14.44 -8.26
C ASP A 108 21.10 14.16 -6.79
N PRO A 109 20.55 12.97 -6.47
CA PRO A 109 20.23 12.62 -5.09
C PRO A 109 21.48 12.49 -4.21
N GLU A 110 22.66 12.25 -4.77
CA GLU A 110 23.90 12.08 -3.99
C GLU A 110 24.62 13.41 -3.71
N ALA A 111 24.29 14.47 -4.45
CA ALA A 111 24.85 15.81 -4.25
C ALA A 111 24.46 16.45 -2.89
N GLY A 112 23.50 15.86 -2.17
CA GLY A 112 22.95 16.41 -0.94
C GLY A 112 22.06 17.63 -1.17
N PRO A 113 21.45 18.18 -0.12
CA PRO A 113 20.56 19.34 -0.24
C PRO A 113 21.32 20.56 -0.76
N GLU A 114 20.79 21.24 -1.79
CA GLU A 114 21.38 22.52 -2.23
C GLU A 114 21.32 23.54 -1.08
N PRO A 115 22.41 24.29 -0.82
CA PRO A 115 22.48 25.22 0.32
C PRO A 115 21.49 26.40 0.23
N ALA A 116 20.78 26.57 -0.90
CA ALA A 116 19.81 27.65 -1.13
C ALA A 116 18.33 27.23 -0.96
N THR A 117 18.01 25.94 -0.98
CA THR A 117 16.65 25.39 -0.86
C THR A 117 16.51 24.67 0.49
N GLY A 118 16.70 25.40 1.58
CA GLY A 118 16.64 24.87 2.96
C GLY A 118 15.24 24.40 3.42
N GLY A 119 14.48 23.69 2.59
CA GLY A 119 13.17 23.15 2.90
C GLY A 119 12.78 21.91 2.09
N GLU A 120 12.95 21.92 0.75
CA GLU A 120 12.37 20.85 -0.10
C GLU A 120 13.24 19.58 -0.16
N SER A 121 14.57 19.70 -0.29
CA SER A 121 15.45 18.52 -0.34
C SER A 121 15.74 17.91 1.04
N ALA A 122 15.39 18.61 2.13
CA ALA A 122 15.54 18.10 3.49
C ALA A 122 14.41 17.12 3.90
N ASP A 123 13.32 17.11 3.12
CA ASP A 123 12.07 16.42 3.44
C ASP A 123 11.74 15.30 2.41
N ILE A 124 12.72 14.82 1.63
CA ILE A 124 12.50 13.76 0.63
C ILE A 124 11.87 12.52 1.28
N GLY A 125 10.74 12.05 0.76
CA GLY A 125 10.00 10.90 1.28
C GLY A 125 9.10 11.20 2.48
N ARG A 126 9.11 12.44 3.00
CA ARG A 126 8.24 12.86 4.10
C ARG A 126 6.78 12.74 3.73
N ASP A 127 6.39 13.24 2.56
CA ASP A 127 5.00 13.22 2.13
C ASP A 127 4.53 11.81 1.87
N TRP A 128 5.41 10.95 1.33
CA TRP A 128 5.14 9.53 1.15
C TRP A 128 4.84 8.85 2.48
N ALA A 129 5.71 9.03 3.48
CA ALA A 129 5.52 8.47 4.81
C ALA A 129 4.28 9.04 5.50
N PHE A 130 4.02 10.33 5.34
CA PHE A 130 2.78 10.96 5.80
C PHE A 130 1.56 10.25 5.22
N GLY A 131 1.50 10.10 3.90
CA GLY A 131 0.44 9.36 3.21
C GLY A 131 0.26 7.94 3.73
N PHE A 132 1.37 7.21 3.94
CA PHE A 132 1.36 5.86 4.51
C PHE A 132 0.63 5.83 5.86
N PHE A 133 1.00 6.72 6.78
CA PHE A 133 0.36 6.79 8.11
C PHE A 133 -1.11 7.22 8.03
N ARG A 134 -1.49 8.09 7.09
CA ARG A 134 -2.92 8.44 6.87
C ARG A 134 -3.77 7.22 6.48
N ALA A 135 -3.19 6.23 5.81
CA ALA A 135 -3.87 4.97 5.51
C ALA A 135 -3.87 4.01 6.72
N VAL A 136 -2.80 3.99 7.52
CA VAL A 136 -2.75 3.24 8.78
C VAL A 136 -3.88 3.67 9.72
N GLU A 137 -4.15 4.97 9.84
CA GLU A 137 -5.25 5.53 10.64
C GLU A 137 -6.62 4.92 10.29
N LEU A 138 -6.86 4.53 9.04
CA LEU A 138 -8.15 3.93 8.63
C LEU A 138 -8.38 2.56 9.26
N ARG A 139 -7.32 1.85 9.67
CA ARG A 139 -7.36 0.53 10.31
C ARG A 139 -6.44 0.46 11.52
N GLU A 140 -6.38 1.53 12.31
CA GLU A 140 -5.45 1.68 13.44
C GLU A 140 -5.46 0.48 14.38
N ALA A 141 -6.63 0.08 14.88
CA ALA A 141 -6.77 -1.06 15.79
C ALA A 141 -6.38 -2.42 15.18
N ALA A 142 -6.38 -2.55 13.85
CA ALA A 142 -5.91 -3.76 13.18
C ALA A 142 -4.39 -3.76 13.03
N TRP A 143 -3.80 -2.59 12.74
CA TRP A 143 -2.36 -2.39 12.71
C TRP A 143 -1.71 -2.56 14.09
N GLU A 144 -2.31 -2.00 15.15
CA GLU A 144 -1.84 -2.14 16.53
C GLU A 144 -1.74 -3.62 16.93
N ARG A 145 -2.78 -4.43 16.62
CA ARG A 145 -2.74 -5.87 16.85
C ARG A 145 -1.60 -6.57 16.11
N TRP A 146 -1.32 -6.19 14.86
CA TRP A 146 -0.23 -6.77 14.11
C TRP A 146 1.14 -6.39 14.68
N LEU A 147 1.33 -5.13 15.08
CA LEU A 147 2.56 -4.65 15.70
C LEU A 147 2.82 -5.40 17.03
N ASP A 148 1.80 -5.51 17.89
CA ASP A 148 1.89 -6.26 19.16
C ASP A 148 2.28 -7.73 18.96
N GLU A 149 1.87 -8.35 17.84
CA GLU A 149 2.13 -9.75 17.53
C GLU A 149 3.45 -9.97 16.76
N ASN A 150 4.06 -8.91 16.21
CA ASN A 150 5.15 -9.00 15.25
C ASN A 150 6.23 -7.92 15.45
N GLU A 151 7.20 -8.18 16.32
CA GLU A 151 8.33 -7.26 16.62
C GLU A 151 9.08 -6.75 15.37
N TRP A 152 9.18 -7.56 14.31
CA TRP A 152 9.86 -7.15 13.06
C TRP A 152 9.13 -6.00 12.34
N MET A 153 7.83 -5.82 12.57
CA MET A 153 7.08 -4.70 12.01
C MET A 153 7.42 -3.39 12.71
N ASP A 154 7.83 -3.42 13.99
CA ASP A 154 8.25 -2.22 14.73
C ASP A 154 9.50 -1.60 14.08
N GLU A 155 10.39 -2.42 13.53
CA GLU A 155 11.57 -1.94 12.79
C GLU A 155 11.14 -1.16 11.53
N ILE A 156 10.19 -1.70 10.76
CA ILE A 156 9.64 -1.03 9.57
C ILE A 156 8.96 0.28 9.95
N PHE A 157 8.08 0.25 10.95
CA PHE A 157 7.37 1.44 11.41
C PHE A 157 8.31 2.49 11.98
N GLY A 158 9.39 2.09 12.65
CA GLY A 158 10.45 2.99 13.09
C GLY A 158 11.17 3.69 11.94
N LEU A 159 11.44 2.99 10.83
CA LEU A 159 12.02 3.61 9.63
C LEU A 159 11.03 4.57 8.94
N LEU A 160 9.76 4.19 8.85
CA LEU A 160 8.71 5.04 8.29
C LEU A 160 8.46 6.29 9.14
N ASP A 161 8.47 6.16 10.47
CA ASP A 161 8.34 7.29 11.40
C ASP A 161 9.52 8.26 11.29
N ARG A 162 10.75 7.74 11.18
CA ARG A 162 11.93 8.58 10.89
C ARG A 162 11.81 9.31 9.55
N LEU A 163 11.28 8.65 8.52
CA LEU A 163 11.08 9.26 7.21
C LEU A 163 10.03 10.40 7.27
N ALA A 164 8.95 10.20 8.04
CA ALA A 164 7.88 11.17 8.24
C ALA A 164 8.30 12.36 9.13
N SER A 165 8.97 12.09 10.25
CA SER A 165 9.39 13.12 11.22
C SER A 165 10.67 13.84 10.79
N GLY A 166 11.54 13.16 10.05
CA GLY A 166 12.90 13.64 9.77
C GLY A 166 13.83 13.54 10.98
N GLU A 167 13.44 12.84 12.05
CA GLU A 167 14.16 12.81 13.31
C GLU A 167 14.20 11.42 13.94
N VAL A 168 15.18 11.21 14.82
CA VAL A 168 15.32 10.04 15.69
C VAL A 168 15.13 10.49 17.13
N LEU A 169 14.15 9.89 17.81
CA LEU A 169 13.98 10.05 19.25
C LEU A 169 15.05 9.22 19.98
N GLY A 170 15.74 9.86 20.92
CA GLY A 170 16.69 9.18 21.80
C GLY A 170 16.00 8.35 22.88
N GLU A 171 16.79 7.60 23.66
CA GLU A 171 16.29 6.81 24.80
C GLU A 171 15.61 7.67 25.88
N ASP A 172 15.97 8.95 25.97
CA ASP A 172 15.33 9.95 26.82
C ASP A 172 14.27 10.73 26.00
N PRO A 173 12.97 10.50 26.23
CA PRO A 173 11.90 11.21 25.50
C PRO A 173 11.87 12.72 25.76
N THR A 174 12.61 13.20 26.76
CA THR A 174 12.69 14.63 27.10
C THR A 174 13.88 15.33 26.42
N ALA A 175 14.80 14.57 25.82
CA ALA A 175 15.90 15.10 25.04
C ALA A 175 15.43 15.59 23.66
N ALA A 176 16.17 16.54 23.08
CA ALA A 176 15.91 16.98 21.72
C ALA A 176 16.12 15.82 20.73
N ALA A 177 15.20 15.67 19.79
CA ALA A 177 15.32 14.69 18.73
C ALA A 177 16.53 15.01 17.83
N THR A 178 17.14 13.97 17.27
CA THR A 178 18.29 14.12 16.37
C THR A 178 17.82 14.04 14.93
N PRO A 179 18.04 15.05 14.09
CA PRO A 179 17.67 14.98 12.68
C PRO A 179 18.37 13.82 11.96
N ILE A 180 17.63 13.10 11.12
CA ILE A 180 18.25 12.11 10.22
C ILE A 180 19.01 12.84 9.10
N THR A 181 20.09 12.21 8.64
CA THR A 181 20.88 12.70 7.53
C THR A 181 20.19 12.45 6.19
N HIS A 182 20.58 13.22 5.18
CA HIS A 182 20.15 13.00 3.79
C HIS A 182 20.42 11.57 3.31
N ARG A 183 21.59 11.03 3.64
CA ARG A 183 21.94 9.65 3.29
C ARG A 183 21.02 8.64 3.98
N GLU A 184 20.73 8.81 5.26
CA GLU A 184 19.79 7.93 5.98
C GLU A 184 18.38 7.98 5.37
N ARG A 185 17.91 9.16 4.91
CA ARG A 185 16.65 9.24 4.15
C ARG A 185 16.69 8.38 2.89
N LEU A 186 17.74 8.49 2.08
CA LEU A 186 17.89 7.71 0.85
C LEU A 186 17.97 6.21 1.13
N GLU A 187 18.65 5.81 2.21
CA GLU A 187 18.72 4.39 2.64
C GLU A 187 17.33 3.86 3.03
N ILE A 188 16.52 4.64 3.76
CA ILE A 188 15.14 4.27 4.10
C ILE A 188 14.29 4.16 2.83
N ILE A 189 14.41 5.13 1.92
CA ILE A 189 13.68 5.16 0.64
C ILE A 189 14.01 3.94 -0.21
N ALA A 190 15.30 3.60 -0.35
CA ALA A 190 15.75 2.42 -1.07
C ALA A 190 15.16 1.13 -0.48
N SER A 191 14.96 1.10 0.84
CA SER A 191 14.39 -0.05 1.56
C SER A 191 12.86 -0.19 1.41
N LEU A 192 12.14 0.85 0.94
CA LEU A 192 10.67 0.85 0.86
C LEU A 192 10.07 -0.35 0.12
N PRO A 193 10.57 -0.76 -1.07
CA PRO A 193 10.04 -1.93 -1.78
C PRO A 193 10.13 -3.22 -0.97
N GLY A 194 11.27 -3.45 -0.30
CA GLY A 194 11.46 -4.62 0.56
C GLY A 194 10.49 -4.63 1.73
N MET A 195 10.35 -3.49 2.42
CA MET A 195 9.40 -3.35 3.53
C MET A 195 7.94 -3.61 3.10
N LEU A 196 7.53 -3.07 1.95
CA LEU A 196 6.20 -3.31 1.40
C LEU A 196 5.98 -4.78 1.01
N ALA A 197 6.99 -5.43 0.43
CA ALA A 197 6.92 -6.85 0.08
C ALA A 197 6.78 -7.75 1.30
N ASP A 198 7.48 -7.42 2.39
CA ASP A 198 7.42 -8.16 3.65
C ASP A 198 6.06 -8.02 4.33
N LEU A 199 5.54 -6.79 4.44
CA LEU A 199 4.18 -6.53 4.93
C LEU A 199 3.12 -7.24 4.06
N HIS A 200 3.28 -7.19 2.74
CA HIS A 200 2.37 -7.87 1.82
C HIS A 200 2.38 -9.39 2.00
N ARG A 201 3.57 -9.99 2.12
CA ARG A 201 3.72 -11.42 2.37
C ARG A 201 3.05 -11.82 3.69
N HIS A 202 3.28 -11.05 4.75
CA HIS A 202 2.61 -11.27 6.04
C HIS A 202 1.09 -11.21 5.90
N ARG A 203 0.55 -10.19 5.21
CA ARG A 203 -0.88 -10.06 4.93
C ARG A 203 -1.46 -11.29 4.24
N ILE A 204 -0.79 -11.79 3.19
CA ILE A 204 -1.24 -12.99 2.48
C ILE A 204 -1.24 -14.20 3.40
N GLU A 205 -0.21 -14.37 4.23
CA GLU A 205 -0.13 -15.48 5.18
C GLU A 205 -1.19 -15.42 6.29
N ALA A 206 -1.52 -14.21 6.76
CA ALA A 206 -2.56 -13.98 7.75
C ALA A 206 -3.97 -14.24 7.19
N LEU A 207 -4.22 -13.84 5.93
CA LEU A 207 -5.52 -14.01 5.26
C LEU A 207 -5.73 -15.40 4.64
N THR A 208 -4.67 -16.17 4.42
CA THR A 208 -4.77 -17.51 3.83
C THR A 208 -5.22 -18.52 4.88
N PRO A 209 -6.40 -19.18 4.73
CA PRO A 209 -6.87 -20.17 5.69
C PRO A 209 -5.90 -21.35 5.80
N ARG A 210 -5.25 -21.49 6.97
CA ARG A 210 -4.30 -22.59 7.25
C ARG A 210 -4.96 -23.95 7.45
N GLN A 211 -6.29 -24.04 7.42
CA GLN A 211 -6.95 -25.35 7.50
C GLN A 211 -6.83 -26.06 6.15
N PRO A 212 -6.15 -27.21 6.06
CA PRO A 212 -6.23 -28.02 4.85
C PRO A 212 -7.70 -28.33 4.63
N ILE A 213 -8.22 -28.05 3.43
CA ILE A 213 -9.54 -28.50 3.01
C ILE A 213 -9.50 -30.03 3.12
N ARG A 214 -9.92 -30.57 4.26
CA ARG A 214 -10.12 -32.00 4.43
C ARG A 214 -11.23 -32.34 3.45
N ARG A 215 -10.87 -32.93 2.31
CA ARG A 215 -11.85 -33.60 1.46
C ARG A 215 -12.67 -34.49 2.38
N ALA A 216 -13.98 -34.23 2.44
CA ALA A 216 -14.90 -35.10 3.16
C ALA A 216 -14.58 -36.55 2.75
N THR A 217 -14.38 -37.42 3.73
CA THR A 217 -14.06 -38.82 3.45
C THR A 217 -15.18 -39.37 2.58
N LEU A 218 -14.87 -39.61 1.31
CA LEU A 218 -15.85 -40.18 0.40
C LEU A 218 -16.22 -41.58 0.92
N PRO A 219 -17.50 -41.97 0.87
CA PRO A 219 -17.90 -43.32 1.21
C PRO A 219 -17.07 -44.32 0.41
N ASP A 220 -16.78 -45.49 1.01
CA ASP A 220 -16.15 -46.58 0.27
C ASP A 220 -16.91 -46.83 -1.05
N ARG A 221 -16.17 -47.15 -2.10
CA ARG A 221 -16.69 -47.30 -3.47
C ARG A 221 -17.91 -48.24 -3.54
N ASN A 222 -17.99 -49.22 -2.64
CA ASN A 222 -19.10 -50.19 -2.57
C ASN A 222 -20.09 -49.94 -1.42
N ALA A 223 -19.87 -48.96 -0.54
CA ALA A 223 -20.78 -48.62 0.55
C ALA A 223 -22.14 -48.09 0.03
N ALA A 224 -23.16 -48.12 0.89
CA ALA A 224 -24.45 -47.51 0.61
C ALA A 224 -24.30 -46.01 0.34
N CYS A 225 -24.97 -45.51 -0.69
CA CYS A 225 -24.87 -44.12 -1.10
C CYS A 225 -25.59 -43.20 -0.09
N PRO A 226 -24.96 -42.10 0.37
CA PRO A 226 -25.52 -41.23 1.40
C PRO A 226 -26.78 -40.45 0.96
N CYS A 227 -27.12 -40.44 -0.33
CA CYS A 227 -28.34 -39.80 -0.84
C CYS A 227 -29.63 -40.59 -0.57
N GLY A 228 -29.56 -41.74 0.12
CA GLY A 228 -30.73 -42.55 0.45
C GLY A 228 -31.30 -43.39 -0.70
N SER A 229 -30.63 -43.45 -1.86
CA SER A 229 -31.11 -44.20 -3.03
C SER A 229 -31.08 -45.73 -2.87
N GLY A 230 -30.45 -46.25 -1.81
CA GLY A 230 -30.21 -47.68 -1.61
C GLY A 230 -29.15 -48.30 -2.53
N ARG A 231 -28.53 -47.52 -3.43
CA ARG A 231 -27.51 -48.00 -4.38
C ARG A 231 -26.10 -47.89 -3.79
N LYS A 232 -25.13 -48.66 -4.33
CA LYS A 232 -23.70 -48.51 -3.99
C LYS A 232 -23.18 -47.14 -4.47
N PHE A 233 -22.30 -46.50 -3.71
CA PHE A 233 -21.79 -45.15 -3.97
C PHE A 233 -21.27 -44.98 -5.42
N LYS A 234 -20.45 -45.91 -5.93
CA LYS A 234 -19.94 -45.91 -7.31
C LYS A 234 -20.98 -45.99 -8.44
N LYS A 235 -22.21 -46.39 -8.12
CA LYS A 235 -23.32 -46.51 -9.09
C LYS A 235 -24.38 -45.42 -8.88
N CYS A 236 -24.05 -44.39 -8.11
CA CYS A 236 -24.95 -43.29 -7.79
C CYS A 236 -24.14 -41.98 -7.73
N CYS A 237 -24.05 -41.31 -6.58
CA CYS A 237 -23.34 -40.03 -6.45
C CYS A 237 -21.84 -40.10 -6.75
N GLY A 238 -21.23 -41.28 -6.71
CA GLY A 238 -19.83 -41.52 -7.09
C GLY A 238 -19.65 -42.10 -8.49
N ALA A 239 -20.69 -42.10 -9.34
CA ALA A 239 -20.57 -42.48 -10.73
C ALA A 239 -20.00 -41.30 -11.53
N THR A 240 -18.80 -41.45 -12.05
CA THR A 240 -18.26 -40.55 -13.07
C THR A 240 -19.03 -40.80 -14.37
N THR A 241 -19.63 -39.73 -14.93
CA THR A 241 -20.25 -39.76 -16.26
C THR A 241 -19.24 -40.11 -17.33
#